data_AF-A0A8T6VS07-F1
#
_entry.id   AF-A0A8T6VS07-F1
#
_cell.length_a   1.000
_cell.length_b   1.000
_cell.length_c   1.000
_cell.angle_alpha   90.00
_cell.angle_beta   90.00
_cell.angle_gamma   90.00
#
_symmetry.space_group_name_H-M   'P 1'
#
loop_
_entity.id
_entity.type
_entity.pdbx_description
1 polymer ?
#
loop_
_entity_poly.entity_id
_entity_poly.type
_entity_poly.pdbx_seq_one_letter_code
_entity_poly.pdbx_strand_id
1 'polypeptide(L)'
;DLNDESLIQRFAKSVKTKQTLDLLYLLTFADIRSVGPDTWSDWKGMLLQDLYLKTAAILERSEYRKEEPYEQRERYVKDVSNILKDTVKEKTVAKI
;
A
#
# COMPACT_ATOMS: atom_id res chain seq x y z
N ASP A 1 13.88 -5.02 6.88
CA ASP A 1 13.21 -6.24 6.39
C ASP A 1 12.08 -5.83 5.45
N LEU A 2 11.88 -6.52 4.32
CA LEU A 2 10.79 -6.26 3.37
C LEU A 2 9.43 -6.80 3.84
N ASN A 3 9.42 -7.55 4.95
CA ASN A 3 8.20 -7.98 5.63
C ASN A 3 7.67 -6.97 6.64
N ASP A 4 8.45 -5.95 7.01
CA ASP A 4 7.99 -4.86 7.88
C ASP A 4 7.14 -3.87 7.06
N GLU A 5 5.82 -4.01 7.15
CA GLU A 5 4.87 -3.12 6.46
C GLU A 5 5.08 -1.64 6.82
N SER A 6 5.48 -1.34 8.07
CA SER A 6 5.73 0.04 8.50
C SER A 6 6.89 0.66 7.74
N LEU A 7 7.91 -0.13 7.40
CA LEU A 7 9.07 0.31 6.63
C LEU A 7 8.68 0.56 5.17
N ILE A 8 7.89 -0.33 4.56
CA ILE A 8 7.40 -0.13 3.19
C ILE A 8 6.48 1.10 3.13
N GLN A 9 5.62 1.32 4.13
CA GLN A 9 4.80 2.53 4.21
C GLN A 9 5.63 3.81 4.33
N ARG A 10 6.70 3.82 5.15
CA ARG A 10 7.63 4.95 5.23
C ARG A 10 8.32 5.20 3.90
N PHE A 11 8.77 4.15 3.22
CA PHE A 11 9.39 4.24 1.91
C PHE A 11 8.42 4.78 0.85
N ALA A 12 7.18 4.28 0.81
CA ALA A 12 6.12 4.77 -0.07
C ALA A 12 5.87 6.27 0.14
N LYS A 13 5.86 6.75 1.40
CA LYS A 13 5.74 8.19 1.72
C LYS A 13 6.90 9.01 1.18
N SER A 14 8.13 8.48 1.18
CA SER A 14 9.29 9.16 0.62
C SER A 14 9.24 9.25 -0.91
N VAL A 15 8.80 8.17 -1.57
CA VAL A 15 8.72 8.08 -3.04
C VAL A 15 7.51 8.84 -3.60
N LYS A 16 6.42 8.95 -2.82
CA LYS A 16 5.20 9.74 -3.05
C LYS A 16 4.30 9.28 -4.18
N THR A 17 4.84 8.95 -5.36
CA THR A 17 4.04 8.64 -6.57
C THR A 17 4.54 7.39 -7.25
N LYS A 18 3.65 6.72 -8.00
CA LYS A 18 4.01 5.55 -8.80
C LYS A 18 5.05 5.88 -9.87
N GLN A 19 4.97 7.05 -10.50
CA GLN A 19 5.95 7.48 -11.50
C GLN A 19 7.36 7.59 -10.91
N THR A 20 7.50 8.19 -9.72
CA THR A 20 8.80 8.24 -9.03
C THR A 20 9.32 6.85 -8.68
N LEU A 21 8.43 5.94 -8.25
CA LEU A 21 8.79 4.55 -7.94
C LEU A 21 9.30 3.81 -9.18
N ASP A 22 8.63 3.97 -10.32
CA ASP A 22 9.01 3.35 -11.60
C ASP A 22 10.40 3.83 -12.06
N LEU A 23 10.65 5.15 -11.98
CA LEU A 23 11.96 5.73 -12.32
C LEU A 23 13.05 5.26 -11.36
N LEU A 24 12.79 5.23 -10.06
CA LEU A 24 13.75 4.77 -9.06
C LEU A 24 14.12 3.29 -9.28
N TYR A 25 13.14 2.43 -9.58
CA TYR A 25 13.37 1.03 -9.89
C TYR A 25 14.33 0.86 -11.08
N LEU A 26 14.05 1.55 -12.19
CA LEU A 26 14.89 1.48 -13.40
C LEU A 26 16.29 2.03 -13.16
N LEU A 27 16.39 3.15 -12.43
CA LEU A 27 17.68 3.74 -12.06
C LEU A 27 18.51 2.79 -11.20
N THR A 28 17.90 2.20 -10.15
CA THR A 28 18.59 1.22 -9.29
C THR A 28 19.03 -0.01 -10.07
N PHE A 29 18.18 -0.52 -10.97
CA PHE A 29 18.56 -1.64 -11.83
C PHE A 29 19.75 -1.29 -12.72
N ALA A 30 19.73 -0.13 -13.38
CA ALA A 30 20.81 0.33 -14.25
C ALA A 30 22.11 0.55 -13.47
N ASP A 31 22.03 1.16 -12.29
CA ASP A 31 23.17 1.41 -11.41
C ASP A 31 23.85 0.10 -11.00
N ILE A 32 23.09 -0.88 -10.49
CA ILE A 32 23.62 -2.20 -10.09
C ILE A 32 24.24 -2.95 -11.29
N ARG A 33 23.60 -2.88 -12.47
CA ARG A 33 24.12 -3.51 -13.70
C ARG A 33 25.40 -2.86 -14.20
N SER A 34 25.59 -1.56 -13.95
CA SER A 34 26.76 -0.82 -14.44
C SER A 34 28.07 -1.18 -13.74
N VAL A 35 28.00 -1.76 -12.54
CA VAL A 35 29.16 -2.11 -11.72
C VAL A 35 29.92 -3.35 -12.24
N GLY A 36 29.25 -4.23 -12.98
CA GLY A 36 29.88 -5.41 -13.58
C GLY A 36 28.91 -6.56 -13.87
N PRO A 37 29.33 -7.53 -14.71
CA PRO A 37 28.46 -8.63 -15.18
C PRO A 37 27.95 -9.53 -14.05
N ASP A 38 28.72 -9.68 -12.96
CA ASP A 38 28.36 -10.55 -11.82
C ASP A 38 27.70 -9.80 -10.65
N THR A 39 27.49 -8.49 -10.78
CA THR A 39 26.91 -7.69 -9.68
C THR A 39 25.42 -7.94 -9.53
N TRP A 40 24.72 -8.16 -10.65
CA TRP A 40 23.31 -8.52 -10.66
C TRP A 40 23.12 -10.02 -10.43
N SER A 41 22.27 -10.39 -9.48
CA SER A 41 21.91 -11.79 -9.19
C SER A 41 20.40 -11.94 -9.04
N ASP A 42 19.88 -13.15 -9.28
CA ASP A 42 18.44 -13.43 -9.21
C ASP A 42 17.83 -13.05 -7.86
N TRP A 43 18.57 -13.31 -6.77
CA TRP A 43 18.12 -12.94 -5.44
C TRP A 43 18.00 -11.41 -5.24
N LYS A 44 18.90 -10.61 -5.82
CA LYS A 44 18.79 -9.14 -5.79
C LYS A 44 17.61 -8.67 -6.63
N GLY A 45 17.39 -9.31 -7.78
CA GLY A 45 16.23 -9.07 -8.63
C GLY A 45 14.92 -9.32 -7.89
N MET A 46 14.82 -10.45 -7.21
CA MET A 46 13.66 -10.81 -6.40
C MET A 46 13.41 -9.77 -5.29
N LEU A 47 14.45 -9.35 -4.55
CA LEU A 47 14.31 -8.35 -3.49
C LEU A 47 13.87 -6.98 -4.03
N LEU A 48 14.46 -6.53 -5.14
CA LEU A 48 14.11 -5.25 -5.75
C LEU A 48 12.67 -5.27 -6.30
N GLN A 49 12.26 -6.39 -6.91
CA GLN A 49 10.89 -6.59 -7.39
C GLN A 49 9.88 -6.64 -6.24
N ASP A 50 10.19 -7.34 -5.15
CA ASP A 50 9.31 -7.43 -3.98
C ASP A 50 9.10 -6.06 -3.32
N LEU A 51 10.17 -5.30 -3.11
CA LEU A 51 10.08 -3.91 -2.63
C LEU A 51 9.21 -3.05 -3.55
N TYR A 52 9.41 -3.15 -4.87
CA TYR A 52 8.64 -2.40 -5.86
C TYR A 52 7.15 -2.73 -5.78
N LEU A 53 6.79 -4.01 -5.82
CA LEU A 53 5.39 -4.45 -5.83
C LEU A 53 4.66 -4.06 -4.55
N LYS A 54 5.29 -4.27 -3.38
CA LYS A 54 4.72 -3.89 -2.09
C LYS A 54 4.51 -2.37 -1.99
N THR A 55 5.47 -1.58 -2.47
CA THR A 55 5.36 -0.12 -2.46
C THR A 55 4.29 0.38 -3.43
N ALA A 56 4.22 -0.21 -4.63
CA ALA A 56 3.23 0.13 -5.65
C ALA A 56 1.80 -0.10 -5.13
N ALA A 57 1.54 -1.23 -4.47
CA ALA A 57 0.24 -1.53 -3.87
C ALA A 57 -0.19 -0.50 -2.80
N ILE A 58 0.75 0.01 -1.99
CA ILE A 58 0.46 1.05 -1.00
C ILE A 58 0.12 2.37 -1.69
N LEU A 59 0.89 2.76 -2.71
CA LEU A 59 0.68 4.00 -3.44
C LEU A 59 -0.67 3.97 -4.17
N GLU A 60 -0.99 2.87 -4.85
CA GLU A 60 -2.28 2.68 -5.52
C GLU A 60 -3.45 2.76 -4.53
N ARG A 61 -3.37 2.08 -3.38
CA ARG A 61 -4.39 2.20 -2.31
C ARG A 61 -4.54 3.63 -1.80
N SER A 62 -3.44 4.39 -1.75
CA SER A 62 -3.47 5.78 -1.29
C SER A 62 -4.11 6.72 -2.32
N GLU A 63 -3.94 6.47 -3.61
CA GLU A 63 -4.62 7.21 -4.68
C GLU A 63 -6.12 6.90 -4.69
N TYR A 64 -6.54 5.62 -4.63
CA TYR A 64 -7.97 5.28 -4.51
C TYR A 64 -8.63 5.95 -3.30
N ARG A 65 -7.92 6.05 -2.17
CA ARG A 65 -8.42 6.76 -0.97
C ARG A 65 -8.64 8.26 -1.20
N LYS A 66 -7.81 8.90 -2.04
CA LYS A 66 -7.98 10.33 -2.37
C LYS A 66 -9.15 10.55 -3.33
N GLU A 67 -9.40 9.60 -4.22
CA GLU A 67 -10.45 9.68 -5.24
C GLU A 67 -11.85 9.37 -4.71
N GLU A 68 -11.99 8.72 -3.55
CA GLU A 68 -13.31 8.51 -2.93
C GLU A 68 -13.97 9.86 -2.57
N PRO A 69 -15.13 10.20 -3.18
CA PRO A 69 -15.84 11.41 -2.83
C PRO A 69 -16.19 11.40 -1.34
N TYR A 70 -15.87 12.48 -0.62
CA TYR A 70 -16.16 12.62 0.81
C TYR A 70 -17.62 12.30 1.15
N GLU A 71 -18.55 12.68 0.27
CA GLU A 71 -19.98 12.40 0.38
C GLU A 71 -20.33 10.90 0.32
N GLN A 72 -19.58 10.10 -0.45
CA GLN A 72 -19.76 8.64 -0.53
C GLN A 72 -19.37 7.96 0.78
N ARG A 73 -18.28 8.41 1.42
CA ARG A 73 -17.87 7.92 2.74
C ARG A 73 -18.89 8.23 3.83
N GLU A 74 -19.38 9.46 3.88
CA GLU A 74 -20.41 9.87 4.85
C GLU A 74 -21.70 9.05 4.68
N ARG A 75 -22.14 8.84 3.42
CA ARG A 75 -23.26 7.93 3.11
C ARG A 75 -23.00 6.52 3.62
N TYR A 76 -21.85 5.93 3.28
CA TYR A 76 -21.54 4.57 3.67
C TYR A 76 -21.47 4.39 5.19
N VAL A 77 -20.84 5.33 5.91
CA VAL A 77 -20.81 5.33 7.38
C VAL A 77 -22.22 5.46 7.97
N LYS A 78 -23.07 6.31 7.38
CA LYS A 78 -24.47 6.47 7.79
C LYS A 78 -25.30 5.21 7.54
N ASP A 79 -25.13 4.58 6.38
CA ASP A 79 -25.83 3.36 5.98
C ASP A 79 -25.43 2.18 6.88
N VAL A 80 -24.12 1.98 7.10
CA VAL A 80 -23.61 0.98 8.03
C VAL A 80 -24.07 1.25 9.46
N SER A 81 -24.05 2.51 9.92
CA SER A 81 -24.54 2.89 11.25
C SER A 81 -26.01 2.53 11.43
N ASN A 82 -26.84 2.74 10.40
CA ASN A 82 -28.26 2.41 10.45
C ASN A 82 -28.49 0.89 10.48
N ILE A 83 -27.79 0.12 9.64
CA ILE A 83 -27.87 -1.36 9.63
C ILE A 83 -27.45 -1.95 10.98
N LEU A 84 -26.38 -1.41 11.56
CA LEU A 84 -25.87 -1.87 12.85
C LEU A 84 -26.79 -1.47 14.01
N LYS A 85 -27.51 -0.34 13.95
CA LYS A 85 -28.49 0.03 14.98
C LYS A 85 -29.61 -1.00 15.10
N ASP A 86 -30.05 -1.55 13.97
CA ASP A 86 -31.12 -2.54 13.95
C ASP A 86 -30.61 -3.92 14.38
N THR A 87 -29.34 -4.23 14.11
CA THR A 87 -28.72 -5.51 14.47
C THR A 87 -28.21 -5.56 15.92
N VAL A 88 -27.68 -4.45 16.45
CA VAL A 88 -27.09 -4.36 17.80
C VAL A 88 -28.17 -4.28 18.89
N LYS A 89 -29.37 -3.77 18.58
CA LYS A 89 -30.50 -3.76 19.51
C LYS A 89 -30.98 -5.17 19.92
N GLU A 90 -30.73 -6.20 19.12
CA GLU A 90 -31.15 -7.58 19.43
C GLU A 90 -30.08 -8.43 20.14
N LYS A 91 -28.81 -8.01 20.21
CA LYS A 91 -27.73 -8.91 20.68
C LYS A 91 -26.81 -8.43 21.80
N THR A 92 -26.98 -7.22 22.36
CA THR A 92 -26.09 -6.73 23.44
C THR A 92 -26.75 -6.62 24.82
N VAL A 93 -28.04 -6.96 24.98
CA VAL A 93 -28.70 -6.93 26.31
C VAL A 93 -28.65 -8.27 27.06
N ALA A 94 -27.96 -9.28 26.55
CA ALA A 94 -27.76 -10.56 27.23
C ALA A 94 -26.26 -10.90 27.31
N LYS A 95 -25.68 -10.67 28.49
CA LYS A 95 -24.26 -10.80 28.86
C LYS A 95 -23.33 -9.71 28.32
N ILE A 96 -23.22 -8.62 29.07
CA ILE A 96 -22.06 -8.29 29.93
C ILE A 96 -22.58 -7.38 31.05
#